data_AF-A0A7S4V1T0-F1
#
_entry.id   AF-A0A7S4V1T0-F1
#
_cell.length_a   1.000
_cell.length_b   1.000
_cell.length_c   1.000
_cell.angle_alpha   90.00
_cell.angle_beta   90.00
_cell.angle_gamma   90.00
#
_symmetry.space_group_name_H-M   'P 1'
#
loop_
_entity.id
_entity.type
_entity.pdbx_description
1 polymer ?
#
loop_
_entity_poly.entity_id
_entity_poly.type
_entity_poly.pdbx_seq_one_letter_code
_entity_poly.pdbx_strand_id
1 'polypeptide(L)'
;SHKRNTLSSSRIQQLNSVGFIWDPLEHAWNKHFDRLCAFKAQNGHCNVSQSKYDTTGNETLGRWVSTQRMSYNRNTLSSTRVEQLNSIGFIWVGYAHSKQKMDIAMYLNMMHKTNLLDNGSITKESYTRRIP
;
A
#
# COMPACT_ATOMS: atom_id res chain seq x y z
N SER A 1 -18.30 23.97 -34.38
CA SER A 1 -17.51 22.73 -34.32
C SER A 1 -16.04 23.10 -34.21
N HIS A 2 -15.41 23.00 -33.04
CA HIS A 2 -13.98 23.30 -32.88
C HIS A 2 -13.26 22.16 -32.16
N LYS A 3 -12.83 21.18 -32.95
CA LYS A 3 -11.68 20.35 -32.61
C LYS A 3 -10.42 21.15 -32.97
N ARG A 4 -9.57 21.42 -31.98
CA ARG A 4 -8.10 21.40 -32.07
C ARG A 4 -7.52 21.32 -30.66
N ASN A 5 -7.50 20.08 -30.16
CA ASN A 5 -6.88 19.64 -28.92
C ASN A 5 -5.35 19.69 -29.02
N THR A 6 -4.75 20.89 -29.04
CA THR A 6 -3.30 21.01 -28.98
C THR A 6 -2.96 22.29 -28.23
N LEU A 7 -2.69 22.15 -26.93
CA LEU A 7 -2.08 23.22 -26.14
C LEU A 7 -0.73 23.57 -26.79
N SER A 8 -0.50 24.85 -27.05
CA SER A 8 0.78 25.29 -27.60
C SER A 8 1.91 25.01 -26.62
N SER A 9 3.11 24.71 -27.13
CA SER A 9 4.29 24.42 -26.31
C SER A 9 4.60 25.54 -25.31
N SER A 10 4.39 26.79 -25.71
CA SER A 10 4.51 27.97 -24.85
C SER A 10 3.52 27.96 -23.67
N ARG A 11 2.28 27.53 -23.90
CA ARG A 11 1.26 27.40 -22.84
C ARG A 11 1.56 26.25 -21.89
N ILE A 12 2.09 25.14 -22.40
CA ILE A 12 2.55 24.01 -21.57
C ILE A 12 3.70 24.46 -20.67
N GLN A 13 4.67 25.21 -21.20
CA GLN A 13 5.78 25.75 -20.41
C GLN A 13 5.31 26.71 -19.31
N GLN A 14 4.36 27.59 -19.61
CA GLN A 14 3.77 28.48 -18.60
C GLN A 14 3.07 27.70 -17.49
N LEU A 15 2.27 26.70 -17.83
CA LEU A 15 1.59 25.85 -16.85
C LEU A 15 2.59 25.04 -16.01
N ASN A 16 3.64 24.50 -16.62
CA ASN A 16 4.71 23.83 -15.88
C ASN A 16 5.44 24.79 -14.92
N SER A 17 5.66 26.05 -15.32
CA SER A 17 6.37 27.05 -14.51
C SER A 17 5.63 27.45 -13.23
N VAL A 18 4.30 27.32 -13.23
CA VAL A 18 3.45 27.59 -12.05
C VAL A 18 3.15 26.33 -11.24
N GLY A 19 3.79 25.19 -11.57
CA GLY A 19 3.57 23.92 -10.89
C GLY A 19 2.19 23.32 -11.17
N PHE A 20 1.62 23.56 -12.34
CA PHE A 20 0.30 23.04 -12.71
C PHE A 20 0.29 21.51 -12.66
N ILE A 21 -0.65 20.96 -11.90
CA ILE A 21 -0.78 19.52 -11.69
C ILE A 21 -1.65 18.95 -12.82
N TRP A 22 -1.02 18.18 -13.71
CA TRP A 22 -1.69 17.54 -14.85
C TRP A 22 -2.52 16.31 -14.45
N ASP A 23 -2.10 15.60 -13.40
CA ASP A 23 -2.84 14.49 -12.81
C ASP A 23 -2.95 14.69 -11.29
N PRO A 24 -4.08 15.25 -10.81
CA PRO A 24 -4.30 15.49 -9.38
C PRO A 24 -4.30 14.22 -8.55
N LEU A 25 -4.77 13.09 -9.11
CA LEU A 25 -4.85 11.82 -8.39
C LEU A 25 -3.47 11.22 -8.21
N GLU A 26 -2.64 11.25 -9.26
CA GLU A 26 -1.27 10.75 -9.20
C GLU A 26 -0.38 11.64 -8.34
N HIS A 27 -0.58 12.97 -8.40
CA HIS A 27 0.11 13.88 -7.50
C HIS A 27 -0.24 13.63 -6.03
N ALA A 28 -1.53 13.42 -5.71
CA ALA A 28 -1.95 13.09 -4.35
C ALA A 28 -1.39 11.74 -3.89
N TRP A 29 -1.37 10.74 -4.77
CA TRP A 29 -0.72 9.44 -4.51
C TRP A 29 0.75 9.62 -4.14
N ASN A 30 1.53 10.26 -5.00
CA ASN A 30 2.97 10.48 -4.80
C ASN A 30 3.24 11.22 -3.48
N LYS A 31 2.49 12.27 -3.19
CA LYS A 31 2.62 13.02 -1.94
C LYS A 31 2.42 12.15 -0.70
N HIS A 32 1.43 11.25 -0.72
CA HIS A 32 1.21 10.34 0.41
C HIS A 32 2.25 9.21 0.48
N PHE A 33 2.68 8.70 -0.67
CA PHE A 33 3.73 7.69 -0.75
C PHE A 33 5.05 8.23 -0.20
N ASP A 34 5.44 9.45 -0.56
CA ASP A 34 6.63 10.12 -0.03
C ASP A 34 6.56 10.31 1.49
N ARG A 35 5.39 10.72 2.00
CA ARG A 35 5.14 10.81 3.45
C ARG A 35 5.29 9.45 4.14
N LEU A 36 4.82 8.37 3.52
CA LEU A 36 4.99 7.02 4.07
C LEU A 36 6.46 6.59 4.06
N CYS A 37 7.22 6.93 3.02
CA CYS A 37 8.66 6.66 2.94
C CYS A 37 9.41 7.39 4.08
N ALA A 38 9.11 8.67 4.28
CA ALA A 38 9.67 9.46 5.38
C ALA A 38 9.29 8.87 6.76
N PHE A 39 8.03 8.47 6.94
CA PHE A 39 7.58 7.82 8.16
C PHE A 39 8.33 6.51 8.42
N LYS A 40 8.52 5.68 7.39
CA LYS A 40 9.29 4.44 7.49
C LYS A 40 10.75 4.72 7.87
N ALA A 41 11.37 5.71 7.25
CA ALA A 41 12.76 6.06 7.57
C ALA A 41 12.93 6.48 9.05
N GLN A 42 11.91 7.13 9.62
CA GLN A 42 11.92 7.57 11.02
C GLN A 42 11.56 6.46 12.02
N ASN A 43 10.61 5.58 11.68
CA ASN A 43 10.01 4.62 12.63
C ASN A 43 10.41 3.16 12.37
N GLY A 44 11.08 2.87 11.24
CA GLY A 44 11.45 1.52 10.81
C GLY A 44 10.30 0.69 10.22
N HIS A 45 9.06 1.18 10.28
CA HIS A 45 7.88 0.45 9.81
C HIS A 45 6.84 1.36 9.12
N CYS A 46 5.94 0.76 8.33
CA CYS A 46 4.83 1.47 7.67
C CYS A 46 3.50 1.40 8.46
N ASN A 47 3.51 0.98 9.72
CA ASN A 47 2.30 0.89 10.53
C ASN A 47 1.94 2.25 11.15
N VAL A 48 1.22 3.06 10.39
CA VAL A 48 0.78 4.41 10.81
C VAL A 48 -0.56 4.32 11.53
N SER A 49 -0.67 4.96 12.69
CA SER A 49 -1.91 5.05 13.44
C SER A 49 -2.95 5.90 12.70
N GLN A 50 -4.20 5.45 12.70
CA GLN A 50 -5.34 6.22 12.19
C GLN A 50 -6.10 6.96 13.30
N SER A 51 -5.58 6.93 14.54
CA SER A 51 -6.24 7.56 15.69
C SER A 51 -6.24 9.08 15.55
N LYS A 52 -7.41 9.70 15.77
CA LYS A 52 -7.53 11.16 15.87
C LYS A 52 -6.85 11.76 17.10
N TYR A 53 -6.46 10.91 18.05
CA TYR A 53 -5.72 11.30 19.26
C TYR A 53 -4.21 11.09 19.11
N ASP A 54 -3.75 10.69 17.93
CA ASP A 54 -2.33 10.63 17.64
C ASP A 54 -1.74 12.05 17.62
N THR A 55 -0.78 12.30 18.51
CA THR A 55 -0.13 13.62 18.65
C THR A 55 0.89 13.89 17.56
N THR A 56 1.20 12.92 16.68
CA THR A 56 2.18 13.06 15.60
C THR A 56 1.65 13.77 14.36
N GLY A 57 0.33 14.03 14.27
CA GLY A 57 -0.29 14.66 13.10
C GLY A 57 -0.33 13.76 11.86
N ASN A 58 -0.20 12.44 12.04
CA ASN A 58 -0.16 11.46 10.97
C ASN A 58 -1.52 10.79 10.71
N GLU A 59 -2.62 11.28 11.29
CA GLU A 59 -3.95 10.69 11.15
C GLU A 59 -4.40 10.61 9.68
N THR A 60 -4.03 11.61 8.87
CA THR A 60 -4.27 11.63 7.43
C THR A 60 -3.50 10.53 6.69
N LEU A 61 -2.25 10.27 7.08
CA LEU A 61 -1.41 9.23 6.52
C LEU A 61 -1.89 7.83 6.95
N GLY A 62 -2.29 7.67 8.22
CA GLY A 62 -2.86 6.43 8.74
C GLY A 62 -4.16 6.04 8.04
N ARG A 63 -5.06 7.00 7.78
CA ARG A 63 -6.25 6.76 6.97
C ARG A 63 -5.89 6.34 5.54
N TRP A 64 -4.91 7.01 4.91
CA TRP A 64 -4.46 6.65 3.57
C TRP A 64 -3.88 5.23 3.51
N VAL A 65 -3.04 4.84 4.49
CA VAL A 65 -2.50 3.47 4.63
C VAL A 65 -3.63 2.44 4.75
N SER A 66 -4.65 2.73 5.57
CA SER A 66 -5.83 1.87 5.72
C SER A 66 -6.60 1.71 4.40
N THR A 67 -6.78 2.80 3.65
CA THR A 67 -7.39 2.76 2.32
C THR A 67 -6.62 1.86 1.36
N GLN A 68 -5.27 1.88 1.38
CA GLN A 68 -4.49 1.02 0.49
C GLN A 68 -4.66 -0.46 0.83
N ARG A 69 -4.70 -0.81 2.12
CA ARG A 69 -4.99 -2.17 2.57
C ARG A 69 -6.38 -2.63 2.12
N MET A 70 -7.40 -1.77 2.25
CA MET A 70 -8.76 -2.08 1.78
C MET A 70 -8.83 -2.29 0.27
N SER A 71 -8.20 -1.41 -0.52
CA SER A 71 -8.19 -1.52 -1.99
C SER A 71 -7.42 -2.76 -2.46
N TYR A 72 -6.33 -3.13 -1.78
CA TYR A 72 -5.61 -4.38 -2.05
C TYR A 72 -6.49 -5.60 -1.80
N ASN A 73 -7.16 -5.67 -0.64
CA ASN A 73 -8.05 -6.79 -0.30
C ASN A 73 -9.25 -6.90 -1.24
N ARG A 74 -9.69 -5.79 -1.84
CA ARG A 74 -10.76 -5.75 -2.84
C ARG A 74 -10.26 -6.00 -4.27
N ASN A 75 -8.96 -6.20 -4.47
CA ASN A 75 -8.30 -6.31 -5.78
C ASN A 75 -8.57 -5.10 -6.71
N THR A 76 -8.78 -3.91 -6.13
CA THR A 76 -9.02 -2.67 -6.89
C THR A 76 -7.80 -1.74 -6.93
N LEU A 77 -6.73 -2.09 -6.22
CA LEU A 77 -5.47 -1.35 -6.27
C LEU A 77 -4.66 -1.79 -7.50
N SER A 78 -4.13 -0.82 -8.26
CA SER A 78 -3.33 -1.13 -9.45
C SER A 78 -2.04 -1.87 -9.10
N SER A 79 -1.56 -2.71 -10.01
CA SER A 79 -0.31 -3.48 -9.84
C SER A 79 0.89 -2.57 -9.56
N THR A 80 1.02 -1.46 -10.27
CA THR A 80 2.10 -0.47 -10.05
C THR A 80 2.10 0.07 -8.61
N ARG A 81 0.92 0.37 -8.06
CA ARG A 81 0.81 0.88 -6.67
C ARG A 81 1.12 -0.21 -5.64
N VAL A 82 0.75 -1.45 -5.95
CA VAL A 82 1.14 -2.63 -5.15
C VAL A 82 2.66 -2.79 -5.17
N GLU A 83 3.31 -2.71 -6.33
CA GLU A 83 4.76 -2.80 -6.48
C GLU A 83 5.48 -1.68 -5.72
N GLN A 84 5.01 -0.43 -5.83
CA GLN A 84 5.56 0.70 -5.07
C GLN A 84 5.49 0.45 -3.56
N LEU A 85 4.34 0.02 -3.04
CA LEU A 85 4.20 -0.29 -1.60
C LEU A 85 5.04 -1.49 -1.18
N ASN A 86 5.14 -2.53 -2.02
CA ASN A 86 6.01 -3.68 -1.75
C ASN A 86 7.49 -3.28 -1.70
N SER A 87 7.92 -2.33 -2.55
CA SER A 87 9.32 -1.86 -2.59
C SER A 87 9.79 -1.26 -1.27
N ILE A 88 8.85 -0.72 -0.47
CA ILE A 88 9.13 -0.19 0.86
C ILE A 88 8.77 -1.19 1.97
N GLY A 89 8.58 -2.47 1.67
CA GLY A 89 8.26 -3.50 2.67
C GLY A 89 6.92 -3.26 3.37
N PHE A 90 5.94 -2.70 2.66
CA PHE A 90 4.63 -2.43 3.21
C PHE A 90 3.89 -3.73 3.60
N ILE A 91 3.40 -3.79 4.83
CA ILE A 91 2.64 -4.94 5.33
C ILE A 91 1.15 -4.71 5.09
N TRP A 92 0.56 -5.57 4.27
CA TRP A 92 -0.85 -5.52 3.87
C TRP A 92 -1.82 -5.96 4.98
N VAL A 93 -1.36 -6.82 5.90
CA VAL A 93 -2.16 -7.28 7.05
C VAL A 93 -2.04 -6.31 8.23
N GLY A 94 -3.18 -5.90 8.79
CA GLY A 94 -3.20 -5.17 10.06
C GLY A 94 -2.98 -6.14 11.23
N TYR A 95 -2.16 -5.77 12.20
CA TYR A 95 -1.92 -6.57 13.41
C TYR A 95 -3.18 -6.81 14.27
N ALA A 96 -4.34 -6.23 13.91
CA ALA A 96 -5.63 -6.53 14.55
C ALA A 96 -6.17 -7.96 14.29
N HIS A 97 -5.48 -8.77 13.48
CA HIS A 97 -5.76 -10.20 13.31
C HIS A 97 -4.77 -11.13 14.02
N SER A 98 -3.96 -10.60 14.94
CA SER A 98 -3.19 -11.45 15.86
C SER A 98 -4.12 -12.04 16.93
N LYS A 99 -4.70 -13.22 16.64
CA LYS A 99 -4.62 -14.41 17.51
C LYS A 99 -5.59 -15.56 17.18
N GLN A 100 -6.60 -15.41 16.32
CA GLN A 100 -7.62 -16.48 16.23
C GLN A 100 -8.09 -16.98 14.86
N LYS A 101 -7.79 -16.34 13.73
CA LYS A 101 -8.04 -16.95 12.40
C LYS A 101 -7.08 -16.42 11.35
N MET A 102 -5.93 -17.06 11.19
CA MET A 102 -5.26 -17.08 9.89
C MET A 102 -5.90 -18.22 9.10
N ASP A 103 -6.63 -17.89 8.05
CA ASP A 103 -7.05 -18.87 7.06
C ASP A 103 -5.80 -19.54 6.47
N ILE A 104 -5.79 -20.87 6.42
CA ILE A 104 -4.68 -21.69 5.90
C ILE A 104 -4.33 -21.25 4.47
N ALA A 105 -5.33 -20.88 3.67
CA ALA A 105 -5.11 -20.40 2.31
C ALA A 105 -4.34 -19.06 2.29
N MET A 106 -4.59 -18.18 3.27
CA MET A 106 -3.90 -16.91 3.39
C MET A 106 -2.47 -17.09 3.90
N TYR A 107 -2.26 -17.99 4.86
CA TYR A 107 -0.93 -18.34 5.38
C TYR A 107 -0.04 -18.95 4.28
N LEU A 108 -0.56 -19.91 3.52
CA LEU A 108 0.18 -20.52 2.39
C LEU A 108 0.55 -19.46 1.33
N ASN A 109 -0.39 -18.60 0.93
CA ASN A 109 -0.11 -17.55 -0.05
C ASN A 109 0.90 -16.50 0.46
N MET A 110 0.96 -16.26 1.77
CA MET A 110 1.95 -15.37 2.39
C MET A 110 3.35 -16.04 2.49
N MET A 111 3.40 -17.34 2.75
CA MET A 111 4.66 -18.09 2.89
C MET A 111 5.26 -18.50 1.53
N HIS A 112 4.44 -18.72 0.50
CA HIS A 112 4.94 -19.00 -0.87
C HIS A 112 5.54 -17.75 -1.54
N LYS A 113 5.00 -16.55 -1.29
CA LYS A 113 5.51 -15.30 -1.86
C LYS A 113 6.83 -14.82 -1.25
N THR A 114 7.21 -15.37 -0.10
CA THR A 114 8.42 -14.98 0.64
C THR A 114 9.58 -15.97 0.46
N ASN A 115 9.46 -17.00 -0.38
CA ASN A 115 10.50 -18.02 -0.64
C ASN A 115 11.12 -18.61 0.65
N LEU A 116 10.32 -18.77 1.71
CA LEU A 116 10.75 -19.35 2.99
C LEU A 116 10.40 -20.85 3.14
N LEU A 117 9.86 -21.47 2.08
CA LEU A 117 9.59 -22.92 2.04
C LEU A 117 10.20 -23.51 0.77
N ASP A 118 11.53 -23.52 0.68
CA ASP A 118 12.19 -24.54 -0.13
C ASP A 118 12.95 -25.48 0.79
N ASN A 119 12.23 -26.56 1.15
CA ASN A 119 12.68 -27.89 1.58
C ASN A 119 11.77 -28.43 2.68
N GLY A 120 10.86 -29.32 2.30
CA GLY A 120 10.23 -30.28 3.22
C GLY A 120 8.74 -30.07 3.46
N SER A 121 7.94 -30.54 2.52
CA SER A 121 6.66 -31.25 2.70
C SER A 121 5.93 -31.05 4.04
N ILE A 122 5.01 -30.09 4.07
CA ILE A 122 3.90 -30.08 5.03
C ILE A 122 2.59 -30.07 4.23
N THR A 123 1.96 -31.24 4.12
CA THR A 123 0.66 -31.38 3.45
C THR A 123 -0.48 -31.01 4.39
N LYS A 124 -1.63 -30.61 3.81
CA LYS A 124 -2.84 -30.08 4.46
C LYS A 124 -3.33 -30.85 5.71
N GLU A 125 -3.01 -32.14 5.82
CA GLU A 125 -3.48 -33.04 6.90
C GLU A 125 -2.72 -32.90 8.22
N SER A 126 -1.54 -32.29 8.21
CA SER A 126 -0.67 -32.18 9.39
C SER A 126 -1.03 -31.02 10.32
N TYR A 127 -1.77 -30.02 9.82
CA TYR A 127 -2.15 -28.84 10.61
C TYR A 127 -3.46 -29.02 11.39
N THR A 128 -4.41 -29.80 10.86
CA THR A 128 -5.72 -30.02 11.51
C THR A 128 -5.63 -30.87 12.78
N ARG A 129 -4.51 -31.57 13.00
CA ARG A 129 -4.33 -32.51 14.12
C ARG A 129 -3.66 -31.91 15.36
N ARG A 130 -3.28 -30.62 15.35
CA ARG A 130 -2.43 -30.01 16.39
C ARG A 130 -3.03 -28.75 17.04
N ILE A 131 -4.35 -28.71 17.18
CA ILE A 131 -5.04 -27.74 18.03
C ILE A 131 -5.82 -28.54 19.10
N PRO A 132 -5.55 -28.36 20.40
CA PRO A 132 -6.50 -28.75 21.45
C PRO A 132 -7.69 -27.77 21.50
#